data_AF-A0AA37IX39-F1
#
_entry.id   AF-A0AA37IX39-F1
#
_cell.length_a   1.000
_cell.length_b   1.000
_cell.length_c   1.000
_cell.angle_alpha   90.00
_cell.angle_beta   90.00
_cell.angle_gamma   90.00
#
_symmetry.space_group_name_H-M   'P 1'
#
loop_
_entity.id
_entity.type
_entity.pdbx_description
1 polymer ?
#
loop_
_entity_poly.entity_id
_entity_poly.type
_entity_poly.pdbx_seq_one_letter_code
_entity_poly.pdbx_strand_id
1 'polypeptide(L)' 'MQRSEILAQIKAILEDVAEISPDEVTEDSVLMDDLDLSSMEILTIVADLEETFGIRIPEKELRGFVTVSDLADYLTAQVV' A
#
# COMPACT_ATOMS: atom_id res chain seq x y z
N MET A 1 7.80 -11.06 8.27
CA MET A 1 8.46 -9.72 8.16
C MET A 1 7.95 -8.80 9.27
N GLN A 2 8.66 -7.72 9.62
CA GLN A 2 8.12 -6.73 10.57
C GLN A 2 7.24 -5.69 9.84
N ARG A 3 6.14 -5.24 10.48
CA ARG A 3 5.24 -4.18 9.97
C ARG A 3 6.01 -2.94 9.50
N SER A 4 7.08 -2.57 10.21
CA SER A 4 7.93 -1.42 9.85
C SER A 4 8.63 -1.59 8.49
N GLU A 5 9.02 -2.81 8.11
CA GLU A 5 9.63 -3.07 6.80
C GLU A 5 8.60 -2.99 5.69
N ILE A 6 7.39 -3.49 5.95
CA ILE A 6 6.26 -3.42 5.03
C ILE A 6 5.87 -1.96 4.77
N LEU A 7 5.75 -1.14 5.82
CA LEU A 7 5.48 0.28 5.66
C LEU A 7 6.57 1.00 4.87
N ALA A 8 7.84 0.68 5.11
CA ALA A 8 8.93 1.27 4.33
C ALA A 8 8.83 0.90 2.83
N GLN A 9 8.47 -0.34 2.51
CA GLN A 9 8.24 -0.78 1.14
C GLN A 9 7.02 -0.10 0.50
N ILE A 10 5.87 -0.04 1.20
CA ILE A 10 4.67 0.67 0.71
C ILE A 10 5.03 2.12 0.39
N LYS A 11 5.74 2.79 1.30
CA LYS A 11 6.18 4.17 1.14
C LYS A 11 7.11 4.36 -0.06
N ALA A 12 8.05 3.45 -0.28
CA ALA A 12 8.94 3.50 -1.44
C ALA A 12 8.18 3.33 -2.76
N ILE A 13 7.19 2.42 -2.82
CA ILE A 13 6.35 2.23 -4.01
C ILE A 13 5.45 3.45 -4.24
N LEU A 14 4.90 4.04 -3.18
CA LEU A 14 4.13 5.28 -3.27
C LEU A 14 4.97 6.45 -3.79
N GLU A 15 6.22 6.55 -3.37
CA GLU A 15 7.15 7.56 -3.88
C GLU A 15 7.47 7.35 -5.37
N ASP A 16 7.67 6.10 -5.80
CA ASP A 16 8.00 5.79 -7.21
C ASP A 16 6.79 5.94 -8.15
N VAL A 17 5.60 5.52 -7.71
CA VAL A 17 4.39 5.51 -8.53
C VAL A 17 3.67 6.86 -8.52
N ALA A 18 3.57 7.50 -7.35
CA ALA A 18 2.75 8.69 -7.14
C ALA A 18 3.57 9.94 -6.78
N GLU A 19 4.91 9.85 -6.74
CA GLU A 19 5.80 10.96 -6.39
C GLU A 19 5.51 11.56 -5.00
N ILE A 20 4.95 10.75 -4.09
CA ILE A 20 4.57 11.15 -2.74
C ILE A 20 5.73 10.90 -1.78
N SER A 21 6.08 11.92 -1.00
CA SER A 21 7.15 11.78 -0.02
C SER A 21 6.79 10.78 1.08
N PRO A 22 7.68 9.84 1.44
CA PRO A 22 7.42 8.83 2.47
C PRO A 22 7.16 9.43 3.85
N ASP A 23 7.62 10.66 4.09
CA ASP A 23 7.38 11.43 5.32
C ASP A 23 5.96 12.02 5.40
N GLU A 24 5.29 12.23 4.26
CA GLU A 24 3.90 12.72 4.21
C GLU A 24 2.89 11.59 4.37
N VAL A 25 3.31 10.35 4.10
CA VAL A 25 2.47 9.15 4.24
C VAL A 25 2.39 8.70 5.70
N THR A 26 1.18 8.76 6.25
CA THR A 26 0.85 8.24 7.59
C THR A 26 -0.01 6.98 7.50
N GLU A 27 -0.08 6.20 8.58
CA GLU A 27 -0.90 4.98 8.60
C GLU A 27 -2.39 5.28 8.47
N ASP A 28 -2.84 6.40 9.02
CA ASP A 28 -4.22 6.89 8.93
C ASP A 28 -4.52 7.61 7.61
N SER A 29 -3.51 7.86 6.76
CA SER A 29 -3.70 8.55 5.48
C SER A 29 -4.60 7.74 4.56
N VAL A 30 -5.63 8.39 4.03
CA VAL A 30 -6.52 7.83 3.02
C VAL A 30 -5.85 7.88 1.66
N LEU A 31 -5.76 6.72 0.99
CA LEU A 31 -5.07 6.58 -0.31
C LEU A 31 -5.66 7.51 -1.37
N MET A 32 -6.99 7.51 -1.54
CA MET A 32 -7.64 8.32 -2.56
C MET A 32 -7.81 9.79 -2.16
N ASP A 33 -8.12 10.08 -0.89
CA ASP A 33 -8.50 11.42 -0.44
C ASP A 33 -7.30 12.24 0.07
N ASP A 34 -6.42 11.65 0.90
CA ASP A 34 -5.29 12.38 1.50
C ASP A 34 -4.04 12.33 0.60
N LEU A 35 -3.83 11.21 -0.07
CA LEU A 35 -2.68 10.99 -0.96
C LEU A 35 -3.01 11.29 -2.43
N ASP A 36 -4.24 11.73 -2.74
CA ASP A 36 -4.74 12.05 -4.09
C ASP A 36 -4.46 10.94 -5.13
N LEU A 37 -4.47 9.68 -4.68
CA LEU A 37 -4.19 8.54 -5.56
C LEU A 37 -5.40 8.20 -6.42
N SER A 38 -5.16 8.08 -7.71
CA SER A 38 -6.15 7.54 -8.63
C SER A 38 -6.32 6.02 -8.44
N SER A 39 -7.48 5.51 -8.87
CA SER A 39 -7.73 4.06 -8.85
C SER A 39 -6.74 3.26 -9.70
N MET A 40 -6.14 3.89 -10.72
CA MET A 40 -5.11 3.25 -11.55
C MET A 40 -3.78 3.15 -10.81
N GLU A 41 -3.38 4.20 -10.08
CA GLU A 41 -2.17 4.18 -9.25
C GLU A 41 -2.30 3.14 -8.13
N ILE A 42 -3.45 3.07 -7.46
CA ILE A 42 -3.69 2.05 -6.42
C ILE A 42 -3.57 0.64 -6.99
N LEU A 43 -4.10 0.39 -8.19
CA LEU A 43 -3.95 -0.92 -8.86
C LEU A 43 -2.49 -1.24 -9.17
N THR A 44 -1.71 -0.25 -9.63
CA THR A 44 -0.27 -0.41 -9.88
C THR A 44 0.48 -0.70 -8.58
N ILE A 45 0.25 0.08 -7.53
CA ILE A 45 0.87 -0.10 -6.21
C ILE A 45 0.57 -1.50 -5.67
N VAL A 46 -0.68 -1.95 -5.75
CA VAL A 46 -1.05 -3.28 -5.28
C VAL A 46 -0.38 -4.37 -6.12
N ALA A 47 -0.31 -4.22 -7.45
CA ALA A 47 0.37 -5.19 -8.30
C ALA A 47 1.87 -5.29 -7.96
N ASP A 48 2.53 -4.16 -7.74
CA ASP A 48 3.93 -4.10 -7.32
C ASP A 48 4.15 -4.75 -5.95
N LEU A 49 3.23 -4.52 -5.00
CA LEU A 49 3.24 -5.18 -3.69
C LEU A 49 3.03 -6.70 -3.82
N GLU A 50 2.10 -7.15 -4.65
CA GLU A 50 1.88 -8.57 -4.94
C GLU A 50 3.16 -9.24 -5.46
N GLU A 51 3.84 -8.62 -6.41
CA GLU A 51 5.09 -9.13 -6.98
C GLU A 51 6.24 -9.09 -5.95
N THR A 52 6.39 -7.98 -5.25
CA THR A 52 7.46 -7.75 -4.27
C THR A 52 7.37 -8.71 -3.09
N PHE A 53 6.18 -8.93 -2.55
CA PHE A 53 5.95 -9.81 -1.41
C PHE A 53 5.61 -11.24 -1.83
N GLY A 54 5.41 -11.50 -3.12
CA GLY A 54 5.03 -12.81 -3.64
C GLY A 54 3.65 -13.26 -3.16
N ILE A 55 2.73 -12.32 -2.94
CA ILE A 55 1.38 -12.58 -2.44
C ILE A 55 0.34 -12.37 -3.54
N ARG A 56 -0.91 -12.71 -3.23
CA ARG A 56 -2.05 -12.40 -4.11
C ARG A 56 -3.15 -11.74 -3.31
N ILE A 57 -3.54 -10.54 -3.73
CA ILE A 57 -4.61 -9.73 -3.17
C ILE A 57 -5.87 -9.97 -4.03
N PRO A 58 -6.90 -10.63 -3.48
CA PRO A 58 -8.13 -10.80 -4.23
C PRO A 58 -8.88 -9.48 -4.36
N GLU A 59 -9.55 -9.28 -5.50
CA GLU A 59 -10.26 -8.04 -5.84
C GLU A 59 -11.33 -7.61 -4.81
N LYS A 60 -11.83 -8.55 -4.01
CA LYS A 60 -12.74 -8.27 -2.88
C LYS A 60 -12.09 -7.45 -1.77
N GLU A 61 -10.79 -7.65 -1.52
CA GLU A 61 -10.02 -6.97 -0.48
C GLU A 61 -9.56 -5.59 -0.97
N LEU A 62 -9.34 -5.41 -2.29
CA LEU A 62 -9.02 -4.10 -2.88
C LEU A 62 -10.04 -3.02 -2.50
N ARG A 63 -11.32 -3.39 -2.40
CA ARG A 63 -12.39 -2.48 -1.95
C ARG A 63 -12.30 -2.07 -0.49
N GLY A 64 -11.58 -2.84 0.32
CA GLY A 64 -11.31 -2.54 1.73
C GLY A 64 -10.04 -1.71 1.95
N PHE A 65 -9.20 -1.54 0.93
CA PHE A 65 -7.99 -0.73 1.04
C PHE A 65 -8.31 0.75 0.88
N VAL A 66 -8.65 1.36 2.01
CA VAL A 66 -8.96 2.80 2.09
C VAL A 66 -7.74 3.55 2.61
N THR A 67 -7.08 3.01 3.63
CA THR A 67 -5.93 3.63 4.29
C THR A 67 -4.64 2.85 4.09
N VAL A 68 -3.51 3.51 4.36
CA VAL A 68 -2.19 2.87 4.36
C VAL A 68 -2.11 1.78 5.43
N SER A 69 -2.76 1.96 6.58
CA SER A 69 -2.82 0.93 7.63
C SER A 69 -3.51 -0.34 7.12
N ASP A 70 -4.59 -0.23 6.34
CA ASP A 70 -5.30 -1.40 5.81
C ASP A 70 -4.36 -2.26 4.94
N LEU A 71 -3.58 -1.62 4.07
CA LEU A 71 -2.55 -2.28 3.26
C LEU A 71 -1.47 -2.91 4.14
N ALA A 72 -0.91 -2.15 5.08
CA ALA A 72 0.14 -2.62 5.96
C ALA A 72 -0.31 -3.82 6.82
N ASP A 73 -1.53 -3.77 7.35
CA ASP A 73 -2.13 -4.84 8.16
C ASP A 73 -2.37 -6.10 7.32
N TYR A 74 -2.91 -5.94 6.10
CA TYR A 74 -3.13 -7.05 5.18
C TYR A 74 -1.82 -7.74 4.80
N LEU A 75 -0.81 -6.97 4.40
CA LEU A 75 0.52 -7.49 4.08
C LEU A 75 1.15 -8.16 5.29
N THR A 76 1.04 -7.56 6.48
CA THR A 76 1.58 -8.14 7.71
C THR A 76 0.93 -9.48 8.02
N ALA A 77 -0.36 -9.65 7.74
CA ALA A 77 -1.06 -10.92 7.95
C ALA A 77 -0.70 -12.02 6.95
N GLN A 78 -0.27 -11.65 5.73
CA GLN A 78 0.13 -12.62 4.69
C GLN A 78 1.61 -13.02 4.73
N VAL A 79 2.50 -12.09 5.09
CA VAL A 79 3.95 -12.28 5.01
C VAL A 79 4.57 -12.74 6.35
N VAL A 80 3.83 -13.61 7.06
CA VAL A 80 4.23 -14.21 8.36
C VAL A 80 5.04 -15.48 8.15
#